data_AF-A0A5C1E4F5-F1
#
_entry.id   AF-A0A5C1E4F5-F1
#
_cell.length_a   1.000
_cell.length_b   1.000
_cell.length_c   1.000
_cell.angle_alpha   90.00
_cell.angle_beta   90.00
_cell.angle_gamma   90.00
#
_symmetry.space_group_name_H-M   'P 1'
#
loop_
_entity.id
_entity.type
_entity.pdbx_description
1 polymer ?
#
loop_
_entity_poly.entity_id
_entity_poly.type
_entity_poly.pdbx_seq_one_letter_code
_entity_poly.pdbx_strand_id
1 'polypeptide(L)'
;MDIWFTLFVLFVAVSVASGLVLVLVGYTDSLVTSFAYGWKWRLFILAPLLLAIAAMVYGWREGAAVFIVSLAGAVTFCLKRWNENTKPGKQLLFGLALAALGVGLLYGSGPSFAKRVIDEAAQGNLPAGMVEPASTGSAPAPAAAK
;
A
#
# COMPACT_ATOMS: atom_id res chain seq x y z
N MET A 1 17.15 -0.89 16.23
CA MET A 1 16.76 -0.30 14.93
C MET A 1 17.47 1.04 14.79
N ASP A 2 18.13 1.30 13.67
CA ASP A 2 18.77 2.59 13.39
C ASP A 2 17.75 3.73 13.37
N ILE A 3 18.08 4.84 14.05
CA ILE A 3 17.22 6.04 14.11
C ILE A 3 16.90 6.58 12.71
N TRP A 4 17.86 6.49 11.79
CA TRP A 4 17.71 6.89 10.39
C TRP A 4 16.69 6.03 9.63
N PHE A 5 16.66 4.73 9.91
CA PHE A 5 15.69 3.83 9.31
C PHE A 5 14.28 4.14 9.82
N THR A 6 14.13 4.37 11.13
CA THR A 6 12.84 4.73 11.71
C THR A 6 12.31 6.05 11.14
N LEU A 7 13.15 7.08 11.00
CA LEU A 7 12.75 8.36 10.38
C LEU A 7 12.37 8.19 8.91
N PHE A 8 13.10 7.36 8.15
CA PHE A 8 12.76 7.06 6.76
C PHE A 8 11.40 6.38 6.64
N VAL A 9 11.17 5.31 7.41
CA VAL A 9 9.89 4.58 7.39
C VAL A 9 8.74 5.48 7.87
N LEU A 10 8.97 6.30 8.90
CA LEU A 10 7.99 7.27 9.37
C LEU A 10 7.63 8.27 8.27
N PHE A 11 8.63 8.82 7.57
CA PHE A 11 8.41 9.75 6.47
C PHE A 11 7.61 9.11 5.33
N VAL A 12 7.98 7.88 4.92
CA VAL A 12 7.26 7.13 3.89
C VAL A 12 5.82 6.84 4.34
N ALA A 13 5.63 6.40 5.58
CA ALA A 13 4.31 6.11 6.13
C ALA A 13 3.43 7.36 6.17
N VAL A 14 3.96 8.50 6.63
CA VAL A 14 3.24 9.79 6.64
C VAL A 14 2.93 10.26 5.22
N SER A 15 3.86 10.10 4.27
CA SER A 15 3.65 10.45 2.86
C SER A 15 2.55 9.60 2.22
N VAL A 16 2.57 8.28 2.44
CA VAL A 16 1.53 7.37 1.92
C VAL A 16 0.19 7.65 2.60
N ALA A 17 0.17 7.84 3.92
CA ALA A 17 -1.06 8.13 4.66
C ALA A 17 -1.67 9.47 4.23
N SER A 18 -0.88 10.54 4.16
CA SER A 18 -1.36 11.85 3.68
C SER A 18 -1.77 11.81 2.21
N GLY A 19 -1.04 11.09 1.36
CA GLY A 19 -1.39 10.87 -0.04
C GLY A 19 -2.75 10.17 -0.19
N LEU A 20 -2.97 9.08 0.56
CA LEU A 20 -4.25 8.37 0.58
C LEU A 20 -5.39 9.22 1.12
N VAL A 21 -5.15 10.02 2.16
CA VAL A 21 -6.16 10.96 2.70
C VAL A 21 -6.53 12.02 1.66
N LEU A 22 -5.55 12.60 0.95
CA LEU A 22 -5.78 13.57 -0.12
C LEU A 22 -6.56 12.96 -1.28
N VAL A 23 -6.21 11.72 -1.67
CA VAL A 23 -6.95 10.95 -2.66
C VAL A 23 -8.39 10.72 -2.20
N LEU A 24 -8.59 10.34 -0.94
CA LEU A 24 -9.92 10.08 -0.39
C LEU A 24 -10.77 11.33 -0.36
N VAL A 25 -10.25 12.46 0.14
CA VAL A 25 -11.00 13.73 0.17
C VAL A 25 -11.34 14.20 -1.24
N GLY A 26 -10.35 14.20 -2.16
CA GLY A 26 -10.59 14.55 -3.56
C GLY A 26 -11.60 13.61 -4.24
N TYR A 27 -11.61 12.33 -3.86
CA TYR A 27 -12.57 11.34 -4.34
C TYR A 27 -13.97 11.58 -3.79
N THR A 28 -14.11 11.90 -2.50
CA THR A 28 -15.40 12.25 -1.88
C THR A 28 -15.99 13.51 -2.49
N ASP A 29 -15.19 14.56 -2.70
CA ASP A 29 -15.64 15.78 -3.37
C ASP A 29 -16.05 15.49 -4.82
N SER A 30 -15.28 14.66 -5.54
CA SER A 30 -15.63 14.21 -6.88
C SER A 30 -16.91 13.39 -6.91
N LEU A 31 -17.16 12.57 -5.88
CA LEU A 31 -18.39 11.81 -5.71
C LEU A 31 -19.57 12.75 -5.53
N VAL A 32 -19.53 13.65 -4.55
CA VAL A 32 -20.60 14.63 -4.29
C VAL A 32 -20.90 15.43 -5.56
N THR A 33 -19.84 15.86 -6.25
CA THR A 33 -19.98 16.60 -7.50
C THR A 33 -20.63 15.73 -8.58
N SER A 34 -20.26 14.46 -8.72
CA SER A 34 -20.82 13.56 -9.74
C SER A 34 -22.34 13.35 -9.61
N PHE A 35 -22.91 13.49 -8.41
CA PHE A 35 -24.37 13.44 -8.22
C PHE A 35 -25.09 14.61 -8.89
N ALA A 36 -24.45 15.78 -9.01
CA ALA A 36 -25.02 16.96 -9.65
C ALA A 36 -25.03 16.89 -11.18
N TYR A 37 -24.20 16.04 -11.80
CA TYR A 37 -23.97 16.03 -13.25
C TYR A 37 -24.60 14.84 -14.01
N GLY A 38 -25.43 14.04 -13.33
CA GLY A 38 -26.31 13.07 -13.96
C GLY A 38 -25.89 11.59 -13.84
N TRP A 39 -26.84 10.72 -14.20
CA TRP A 39 -26.78 9.27 -13.92
C TRP A 39 -25.59 8.54 -14.53
N LYS A 40 -25.11 8.97 -15.71
CA LYS A 40 -23.97 8.35 -16.41
C LYS A 40 -22.67 8.45 -15.61
N TRP A 41 -22.39 9.62 -15.03
CA TRP A 41 -21.18 9.84 -14.23
C TRP A 41 -21.26 9.16 -12.86
N ARG A 42 -22.45 9.16 -12.27
CA ARG A 42 -22.73 8.46 -11.03
C ARG A 42 -22.44 6.96 -11.15
N LEU A 43 -22.89 6.32 -12.22
CA LEU A 43 -22.57 4.91 -12.51
C LEU A 43 -21.07 4.71 -12.76
N PHE A 44 -20.43 5.62 -13.49
CA PHE A 44 -19.02 5.51 -13.84
C PHE A 44 -18.08 5.48 -12.62
N ILE A 45 -18.45 6.16 -11.52
CA ILE A 45 -17.65 6.21 -10.29
C ILE A 45 -18.15 5.19 -9.25
N LEU A 46 -19.46 5.09 -9.02
CA LEU A 46 -20.03 4.20 -7.98
C LEU A 46 -20.03 2.73 -8.36
N ALA A 47 -20.24 2.38 -9.63
CA ALA A 47 -20.26 0.97 -10.04
C ALA A 47 -18.91 0.28 -9.76
N PRO A 48 -17.75 0.85 -10.16
CA PRO A 48 -16.46 0.25 -9.79
C PRO A 48 -16.18 0.37 -8.29
N LEU A 49 -16.69 1.36 -7.56
CA LEU A 49 -16.53 1.42 -6.10
C LEU A 49 -17.25 0.26 -5.39
N LEU A 50 -18.53 0.05 -5.72
CA LEU A 50 -19.32 -1.05 -5.18
C LEU A 50 -18.72 -2.40 -5.57
N LEU A 51 -18.25 -2.51 -6.82
CA LEU A 51 -17.56 -3.70 -7.27
C LEU A 51 -16.24 -3.91 -6.52
N ALA A 52 -15.50 -2.85 -6.15
CA ALA A 52 -14.29 -2.98 -5.36
C ALA A 52 -14.58 -3.51 -3.95
N ILE A 53 -15.65 -3.03 -3.31
CA ILE A 53 -16.10 -3.51 -1.99
C ILE A 53 -16.51 -4.98 -2.07
N ALA A 54 -17.23 -5.36 -3.14
CA ALA A 54 -17.59 -6.76 -3.38
C ALA A 54 -16.37 -7.64 -3.69
N ALA A 55 -15.45 -7.15 -4.53
CA ALA A 55 -14.21 -7.84 -4.91
C ALA A 55 -13.24 -8.01 -3.72
N MET A 56 -13.31 -7.12 -2.74
CA MET A 56 -12.59 -7.24 -1.46
C MET A 56 -12.90 -8.57 -0.75
N VAL A 57 -14.12 -9.09 -0.89
CA VAL A 57 -14.54 -10.39 -0.33
C VAL A 57 -13.81 -11.56 -1.01
N TYR A 58 -13.51 -11.43 -2.31
CA TYR A 58 -12.81 -12.45 -3.10
C TYR A 58 -11.28 -12.39 -2.95
N GLY A 59 -10.76 -11.28 -2.44
CA GLY A 59 -9.36 -11.13 -2.11
C GLY A 59 -8.85 -9.71 -2.32
N TRP A 60 -7.82 -9.35 -1.54
CA TRP A 60 -7.24 -8.01 -1.56
C TRP A 60 -6.75 -7.57 -2.95
N ARG A 61 -6.21 -8.49 -3.77
CA ARG A 61 -5.68 -8.17 -5.11
C ARG A 61 -6.79 -7.74 -6.06
N GLU A 62 -7.90 -8.48 -6.08
CA GLU A 62 -9.06 -8.18 -6.92
C GLU A 62 -9.75 -6.90 -6.46
N GLY A 63 -9.95 -6.74 -5.13
CA GLY A 63 -10.46 -5.51 -4.55
C GLY A 63 -9.61 -4.29 -4.90
N ALA A 64 -8.29 -4.39 -4.80
CA ALA A 64 -7.37 -3.32 -5.14
C ALA A 64 -7.39 -2.97 -6.64
N ALA A 65 -7.44 -3.97 -7.53
CA ALA A 65 -7.50 -3.75 -8.98
C ALA A 65 -8.76 -2.97 -9.36
N VAL A 66 -9.92 -3.38 -8.83
CA VAL A 66 -11.20 -2.70 -9.10
C VAL A 66 -11.23 -1.30 -8.45
N PHE A 67 -10.62 -1.14 -7.27
CA PHE A 67 -10.48 0.17 -6.64
C PHE A 67 -9.66 1.13 -7.50
N ILE A 68 -8.57 0.67 -8.13
CA ILE A 68 -7.79 1.47 -9.09
C ILE A 68 -8.66 1.90 -10.27
N VAL A 69 -9.53 1.03 -10.79
CA VAL A 69 -10.48 1.41 -11.85
C VAL A 69 -11.42 2.52 -11.39
N SER A 70 -11.94 2.44 -10.16
CA SER A 70 -12.78 3.52 -9.59
C SER A 70 -12.00 4.83 -9.45
N LEU A 71 -10.75 4.75 -9.01
CA LEU A 71 -9.85 5.89 -8.88
C LEU A 71 -9.57 6.54 -10.23
N ALA A 72 -9.28 5.73 -11.25
CA ALA A 72 -9.09 6.20 -12.62
C ALA A 72 -10.35 6.88 -13.16
N GLY A 73 -11.55 6.38 -12.80
CA GLY A 73 -12.82 7.02 -13.12
C GLY A 73 -12.95 8.43 -12.53
N ALA A 74 -12.63 8.59 -11.24
CA ALA A 74 -12.64 9.88 -10.57
C ALA A 74 -11.58 10.85 -11.14
N VAL A 75 -10.36 10.37 -11.40
CA VAL A 75 -9.31 11.17 -12.05
C VAL A 75 -9.75 11.61 -13.45
N THR A 76 -10.32 10.70 -14.25
CA THR A 76 -10.81 11.01 -15.61
C THR A 76 -11.94 12.04 -15.58
N PHE A 77 -12.84 11.96 -14.59
CA PHE A 77 -13.88 12.95 -14.36
C PHE A 77 -13.29 14.32 -14.03
N CYS A 78 -12.37 14.39 -13.07
CA CYS A 78 -11.68 15.63 -12.71
C CYS A 78 -10.92 16.26 -13.88
N LEU A 79 -10.24 15.45 -14.70
CA LEU A 79 -9.51 15.94 -15.87
C LEU A 79 -10.46 16.46 -16.96
N LYS A 80 -11.56 15.75 -17.25
CA LYS A 80 -12.57 16.21 -18.23
C LYS A 80 -13.35 17.43 -17.75
N ARG A 81 -13.37 17.70 -16.45
CA ARG A 81 -14.13 18.80 -15.82
C ARG A 81 -13.25 19.77 -15.04
N TRP A 82 -12.00 19.92 -15.45
CA TRP A 82 -10.97 20.70 -14.74
C TRP A 82 -11.37 22.15 -14.42
N ASN A 83 -12.11 22.81 -15.32
CA ASN A 83 -12.58 24.18 -15.12
C ASN A 83 -13.63 24.31 -14.00
N GLU A 84 -14.41 23.26 -13.74
CA GLU A 84 -15.45 23.25 -12.70
C GLU A 84 -14.91 22.62 -11.39
N ASN A 85 -13.86 21.80 -11.48
CA ASN A 85 -13.33 20.97 -10.40
C ASN A 85 -11.83 21.15 -10.13
N THR A 86 -11.32 22.38 -10.25
CA THR A 86 -9.87 22.64 -10.18
C THR A 86 -9.29 22.42 -8.77
N LYS A 87 -10.09 22.69 -7.72
CA LYS A 87 -9.70 22.42 -6.31
C LYS A 87 -9.63 20.91 -6.02
N PRO A 88 -10.71 20.13 -6.19
CA PRO A 88 -10.67 18.69 -5.92
C PRO A 88 -9.75 17.94 -6.89
N GLY A 89 -9.66 18.37 -8.15
CA GLY A 89 -8.76 17.76 -9.14
C GLY A 89 -7.28 17.92 -8.77
N LYS A 90 -6.85 19.09 -8.30
CA LYS A 90 -5.48 19.31 -7.81
C LYS A 90 -5.20 18.48 -6.56
N GLN A 91 -6.17 18.39 -5.64
CA GLN A 91 -6.02 17.62 -4.40
C GLN A 91 -5.89 16.12 -4.67
N LEU A 92 -6.72 15.59 -5.58
CA LEU A 92 -6.68 14.20 -6.02
C LEU A 92 -5.36 13.87 -6.72
N LEU A 93 -4.91 14.72 -7.66
CA LEU A 93 -3.64 14.53 -8.36
C LEU A 93 -2.43 14.64 -7.44
N PHE A 94 -2.43 15.61 -6.52
CA PHE A 94 -1.34 15.78 -5.56
C PHE A 94 -1.28 14.61 -4.58
N GLY A 95 -2.43 14.14 -4.09
CA GLY A 95 -2.52 12.94 -3.26
C GLY A 95 -2.02 11.70 -3.98
N LEU A 96 -2.43 11.51 -5.24
CA LEU A 96 -1.98 10.38 -6.05
C LEU A 96 -0.47 10.43 -6.30
N ALA A 97 0.07 11.61 -6.59
CA ALA A 97 1.51 11.82 -6.76
C ALA A 97 2.28 11.52 -5.47
N LEU A 98 1.79 11.99 -4.31
CA LEU A 98 2.41 11.70 -3.02
C LEU A 98 2.39 10.21 -2.67
N ALA A 99 1.25 9.55 -2.91
CA ALA A 99 1.09 8.13 -2.67
C ALA A 99 2.01 7.31 -3.58
N ALA A 100 2.05 7.64 -4.88
CA ALA A 100 2.95 7.00 -5.84
C ALA A 100 4.42 7.21 -5.48
N LEU A 101 4.78 8.40 -5.01
CA LEU A 101 6.14 8.70 -4.56
C LEU A 101 6.51 7.92 -3.29
N GLY A 102 5.59 7.82 -2.32
CA GLY A 102 5.81 7.01 -1.11
C GLY A 102 5.97 5.52 -1.42
N VAL A 103 5.13 4.96 -2.28
CA VAL A 103 5.24 3.57 -2.75
C VAL A 103 6.52 3.38 -3.56
N GLY A 104 6.85 4.31 -4.45
CA GLY A 104 8.07 4.29 -5.25
C GLY A 104 9.34 4.33 -4.41
N LEU A 105 9.38 5.16 -3.37
CA LEU A 105 10.47 5.18 -2.40
C LEU A 105 10.54 3.86 -1.64
N LEU A 106 9.41 3.34 -1.16
CA LEU A 106 9.38 2.07 -0.44
C LEU A 106 9.93 0.91 -1.29
N TYR A 107 9.51 0.81 -2.55
CA TYR A 107 9.93 -0.26 -3.45
C TYR A 107 11.33 -0.03 -4.02
N GLY A 108 11.76 1.23 -4.18
CA GLY A 108 13.05 1.60 -4.72
C GLY A 108 14.19 1.47 -3.70
N SER A 109 14.01 1.98 -2.48
CA SER A 109 15.03 1.91 -1.44
C SER A 109 14.88 0.71 -0.51
N GLY A 110 13.72 0.04 -0.49
CA GLY A 110 13.48 -1.18 0.29
C GLY A 110 14.51 -2.30 0.06
N PRO A 111 14.88 -2.64 -1.19
CA PRO A 111 15.89 -3.67 -1.47
C PRO A 111 17.27 -3.36 -0.89
N SER A 112 17.64 -2.08 -0.80
CA SER A 112 18.92 -1.65 -0.22
C SER A 112 18.97 -1.88 1.29
N PHE A 113 17.83 -1.80 1.98
CA PHE A 113 17.73 -2.13 3.41
C PHE A 113 17.65 -3.63 3.66
N ALA A 114 16.94 -4.38 2.81
CA ALA A 114 16.91 -5.85 2.89
C ALA A 114 18.32 -6.44 2.80
N LYS A 115 19.17 -5.90 1.92
CA LYS A 115 20.58 -6.29 1.82
C LYS A 115 21.34 -6.04 3.12
N ARG A 116 21.19 -4.86 3.73
CA ARG A 116 21.86 -4.53 5.01
C ARG A 116 21.44 -5.47 6.15
N VAL A 117 20.16 -5.79 6.26
CA VAL A 117 19.67 -6.73 7.29
C VAL A 117 20.21 -8.14 7.07
N ILE A 118 20.32 -8.59 5.82
CA ILE A 118 20.93 -9.89 5.48
C ILE A 118 22.44 -9.88 5.75
N ASP A 119 23.13 -8.79 5.43
CA ASP A 119 24.56 -8.63 5.68
C ASP A 119 24.86 -8.61 7.19
N GLU A 120 24.04 -7.91 7.99
CA GLU A 120 24.13 -7.91 9.46
C GLU A 120 23.83 -9.29 10.08
N ALA A 121 22.84 -10.01 9.53
CA ALA A 121 22.54 -11.38 9.94
C ALA A 121 23.68 -12.37 9.57
N ALA A 122 24.32 -12.17 8.41
CA ALA A 122 25.47 -12.96 7.97
C ALA A 122 26.74 -12.69 8.79
N GLN A 123 26.88 -11.49 9.36
CA GLN A 123 27.98 -11.09 10.23
C GLN A 123 27.84 -11.58 11.68
N GLY A 124 26.78 -12.32 12.02
CA GLY A 124 26.62 -12.96 13.32
C GLY A 124 26.20 -12.01 14.46
N ASN A 125 25.78 -10.78 14.14
CA ASN A 125 25.30 -9.81 15.13
C ASN A 125 23.79 -9.94 15.40
N LEU A 126 23.32 -11.17 15.69
CA LEU A 126 21.95 -11.40 16.12
C LEU A 126 21.81 -11.09 17.63
N PRO A 127 20.74 -10.41 18.07
CA PRO A 127 20.40 -10.39 19.48
C PRO A 127 20.20 -11.84 19.95
N ALA A 128 20.78 -12.18 21.11
CA ALA A 128 20.97 -13.52 21.64
C ALA A 128 19.70 -14.39 21.88
N GLY A 129 18.55 -14.05 21.30
CA GLY A 129 17.26 -14.73 21.49
C GLY A 129 16.68 -15.44 20.25
N MET A 130 17.38 -15.49 19.11
CA MET A 130 16.91 -16.22 17.90
C MET A 130 17.78 -17.42 17.49
N VAL A 131 18.84 -17.73 18.26
CA VAL A 131 19.59 -18.98 18.10
C VAL A 131 19.19 -19.88 19.26
N GLU A 132 18.04 -20.53 19.15
CA GLU A 132 17.82 -21.76 19.91
C GLU A 132 18.82 -22.77 19.34
N PRO A 133 19.74 -23.33 20.14
CA PRO A 133 20.68 -24.31 19.62
C PRO A 133 19.88 -25.48 19.11
N ALA A 134 20.01 -25.76 17.80
CA ALA A 134 19.54 -26.99 17.20
C ALA A 134 19.93 -28.14 18.13
N SER A 135 18.92 -28.78 18.71
CA SER A 135 19.07 -29.84 19.69
C SER A 135 20.03 -30.88 19.15
N THR A 136 21.23 -30.88 19.71
CA THR A 136 22.24 -31.91 19.48
C THR A 136 21.68 -33.23 20.00
N GLY A 137 21.28 -34.08 19.05
CA GLY A 137 21.44 -35.53 19.09
C GLY A 137 20.99 -36.27 20.35
N SER A 138 19.85 -36.95 20.24
CA SER A 138 19.68 -38.27 20.87
C SER A 138 19.41 -39.29 19.77
N ALA A 139 20.47 -39.86 19.20
CA ALA A 139 20.36 -41.08 18.41
C ALA A 139 19.89 -42.22 19.33
N PRO A 140 18.81 -42.96 19.00
CA PRO A 140 18.41 -44.11 19.79
C PRO A 140 19.43 -45.26 19.64
N ALA A 141 19.84 -45.81 20.78
CA ALA A 141 20.79 -46.90 20.93
C ALA A 141 20.35 -48.18 20.15
N PRO A 142 21.30 -49.00 19.66
CA PRO A 142 20.98 -50.23 18.96
C PRO A 142 20.33 -51.24 19.90
N ALA A 143 19.10 -51.66 19.56
CA ALA A 143 18.39 -52.72 20.27
C ALA A 143 19.16 -54.04 20.14
N ALA A 144 19.57 -54.58 21.29
CA ALA A 144 20.20 -55.87 21.42
C ALA A 144 19.25 -56.99 20.95
N ALA A 145 19.77 -57.84 20.06
CA ALA A 145 19.17 -59.11 19.69
C ALA A 145 19.10 -60.05 20.91
N LYS A 146 17.92 -60.64 21.13
CA LYS A 146 17.73 -61.92 21.82
C LYS A 146 16.61 -62.67 21.12
#